data_AF-A0A6A4QE03-F1
#
_entry.id   AF-A0A6A4QE03-F1
#
_cell.length_a   1.000
_cell.length_b   1.000
_cell.length_c   1.000
_cell.angle_alpha   90.00
_cell.angle_beta   90.00
_cell.angle_gamma   90.00
#
_symmetry.space_group_name_H-M   'P 1'
#
loop_
_entity.id
_entity.type
_entity.pdbx_description
1 polymer ?
#
loop_
_entity_poly.entity_id
_entity_poly.type
_entity_poly.pdbx_seq_one_letter_code
_entity_poly.pdbx_strand_id
1 'polypeptide(L)'
;MLLYVSNVKDSWSEEEDLILIEAHKGVGNKWAEIAKRLIGRTENTVKNHWNATKRRLYTKRRVNKHINPNGELLLNYIKQVSKNGK
;
A
#
# COMPACT_ATOMS: atom_id res chain seq x y z
N MET A 1 -30.56 -2.03 1.19
CA MET A 1 -29.84 -0.92 1.86
C MET A 1 -28.34 -1.15 1.68
N LEU A 2 -27.83 -0.93 0.46
CA LEU A 2 -26.41 -0.99 0.15
C LEU A 2 -25.95 0.46 -0.01
N LEU A 3 -25.46 1.05 1.08
CA LEU A 3 -24.77 2.32 1.00
C LEU A 3 -23.29 2.03 0.73
N TYR A 4 -22.79 2.65 -0.34
CA TYR A 4 -21.37 2.87 -0.61
C TYR A 4 -20.55 1.69 -1.15
N VAL A 5 -20.87 1.24 -2.38
CA VAL A 5 -19.80 0.77 -3.27
C VAL A 5 -19.31 1.97 -4.06
N SER A 6 -18.48 2.80 -3.40
CA SER A 6 -17.63 3.75 -4.11
C SER A 6 -16.68 2.92 -4.98
N ASN A 7 -17.06 2.76 -6.24
CA ASN A 7 -16.22 2.20 -7.29
C ASN A 7 -15.25 3.28 -7.79
N VAL A 8 -14.67 4.05 -6.86
CA VAL A 8 -13.60 4.98 -7.20
C VAL A 8 -12.39 4.11 -7.46
N LYS A 9 -11.84 4.28 -8.66
CA LYS A 9 -10.54 3.74 -9.07
C LYS A 9 -9.48 4.37 -8.13
N ASP A 10 -9.34 3.77 -6.96
CA ASP A 10 -8.52 4.15 -5.81
C ASP A 10 -7.03 4.11 -6.17
N SER A 11 -6.59 5.10 -6.93
CA SER A 11 -5.18 5.35 -7.13
C SER A 11 -4.61 5.85 -5.81
N TRP A 12 -3.56 5.20 -5.31
CA TRP A 12 -2.81 5.65 -4.15
C TRP A 12 -1.88 6.78 -4.54
N SER A 13 -1.84 7.84 -3.73
CA SER A 13 -0.90 8.95 -3.91
C SER A 13 0.44 8.65 -3.25
N GLU A 14 1.47 9.41 -3.64
CA GLU A 14 2.80 9.30 -3.04
C GLU A 14 2.77 9.69 -1.55
N GLU A 15 1.99 10.70 -1.20
CA GLU A 15 1.79 11.15 0.18
C GLU A 15 1.13 10.06 1.03
N GLU A 16 0.13 9.37 0.49
CA GLU A 16 -0.50 8.23 1.17
C GLU A 16 0.49 7.08 1.39
N ASP A 17 1.36 6.81 0.40
CA ASP A 17 2.43 5.82 0.53
C ASP A 17 3.46 6.24 1.60
N LEU A 18 3.84 7.52 1.67
CA LEU A 18 4.74 8.04 2.69
C LEU A 18 4.15 7.90 4.09
N ILE A 19 2.88 8.25 4.27
CA ILE A 19 2.16 8.10 5.54
C ILE A 19 2.10 6.62 5.94
N LEU A 20 1.77 5.74 4.99
CA LEU A 20 1.73 4.29 5.21
C LEU A 20 3.10 3.76 5.64
N ILE A 21 4.17 4.13 4.95
CA ILE A 21 5.55 3.72 5.25
C ILE A 21 5.93 4.19 6.66
N GLU A 22 5.70 5.47 6.97
CA GLU A 22 6.11 6.04 8.25
C GLU A 22 5.33 5.44 9.42
N ALA A 23 4.03 5.25 9.26
CA ALA A 23 3.23 4.56 10.26
C ALA A 23 3.67 3.10 10.43
N HIS A 24 3.91 2.37 9.33
CA HIS A 24 4.35 0.98 9.38
C HIS A 24 5.71 0.83 10.08
N LYS A 25 6.66 1.76 9.92
CA LYS A 25 7.93 1.76 10.68
C LYS A 25 7.69 1.77 12.19
N GLY A 26 6.69 2.52 12.66
CA GLY A 26 6.39 2.65 14.09
C GLY A 26 5.53 1.52 14.66
N VAL A 27 4.51 1.06 13.91
CA VAL A 27 3.49 0.14 14.44
C VAL A 27 3.44 -1.23 13.78
N GLY A 28 4.20 -1.44 12.70
CA GLY A 28 4.16 -2.67 11.90
C GLY A 28 2.83 -2.88 11.21
N ASN A 29 2.40 -4.15 11.06
CA ASN A 29 1.16 -4.53 10.37
C ASN A 29 -0.13 -4.26 11.19
N LYS A 30 -0.20 -3.14 11.92
CA LYS A 30 -1.40 -2.70 12.66
C LYS A 30 -2.28 -1.83 11.76
N TRP A 31 -2.97 -2.43 10.81
CA TRP A 31 -3.71 -1.72 9.75
C TRP A 31 -4.77 -0.74 10.26
N ALA A 32 -5.49 -1.10 11.32
CA ALA A 32 -6.44 -0.20 11.96
C ALA A 32 -5.78 1.09 12.48
N GLU A 33 -4.56 0.98 13.04
CA GLU A 33 -3.80 2.12 13.55
C GLU A 33 -3.24 2.99 12.42
N ILE A 34 -2.80 2.36 11.33
CA ILE A 34 -2.31 3.07 10.14
C ILE A 34 -3.46 3.81 9.43
N ALA A 35 -4.63 3.18 9.30
CA ALA A 35 -5.79 3.78 8.63
C ALA A 35 -6.27 5.08 9.30
N LYS A 36 -6.08 5.24 10.62
CA LYS A 36 -6.37 6.50 11.33
C LYS A 36 -5.58 7.70 10.81
N ARG A 37 -4.44 7.47 10.14
CA ARG A 37 -3.58 8.51 9.57
C ARG A 37 -3.87 8.81 8.09
N LEU A 38 -4.72 8.01 7.45
CA LEU A 38 -5.03 8.09 6.02
C LEU A 38 -6.52 8.41 5.83
N ILE A 39 -6.83 9.69 5.63
CA ILE A 39 -8.21 10.16 5.46
C ILE A 39 -8.82 9.48 4.22
N GLY A 40 -10.00 8.87 4.38
CA GLY A 40 -10.69 8.17 3.31
C GLY A 40 -10.17 6.75 3.02
N ARG A 41 -9.14 6.28 3.73
CA ARG A 41 -8.69 4.88 3.67
C ARG A 41 -9.19 4.12 4.88
N THR A 42 -9.67 2.90 4.65
CA THR A 42 -10.05 1.95 5.71
C THR A 42 -8.89 0.99 5.98
N GLU A 43 -8.91 0.30 7.12
CA GLU A 43 -7.92 -0.76 7.39
C GLU A 43 -7.84 -1.80 6.27
N ASN A 44 -8.97 -2.09 5.62
CA ASN A 44 -9.05 -3.08 4.56
C ASN A 44 -8.39 -2.55 3.29
N THR A 45 -8.58 -1.28 2.94
CA THR A 45 -7.91 -0.69 1.77
C THR A 45 -6.40 -0.58 1.98
N VAL A 46 -5.95 -0.21 3.19
CA VAL A 46 -4.52 -0.16 3.54
C VAL A 46 -3.87 -1.54 3.41
N LYS A 47 -4.46 -2.57 4.05
CA LYS A 47 -3.99 -3.96 3.97
C LYS A 47 -3.97 -4.46 2.52
N ASN A 48 -4.99 -4.13 1.74
CA ASN A 48 -5.09 -4.54 0.34
C ASN A 48 -3.99 -3.90 -0.52
N HIS A 49 -3.71 -2.61 -0.33
CA HIS A 49 -2.64 -1.90 -1.02
C HIS A 49 -1.28 -2.51 -0.72
N TRP A 50 -0.97 -2.72 0.56
CA TRP A 50 0.25 -3.41 0.98
C TRP A 50 0.41 -4.78 0.32
N ASN A 51 -0.63 -5.62 0.39
CA ASN A 51 -0.58 -6.96 -0.17
C ASN A 51 -0.53 -6.99 -1.70
N ALA A 52 -1.21 -6.06 -2.37
CA ALA A 52 -1.13 -5.91 -3.83
C ALA A 52 0.29 -5.54 -4.25
N THR A 53 0.91 -4.57 -3.56
CA THR A 53 2.29 -4.15 -3.79
C THR A 53 3.28 -5.28 -3.48
N LYS A 54 3.09 -6.00 -2.37
CA LYS A 54 3.89 -7.18 -2.04
C LYS A 54 3.77 -8.28 -3.08
N ARG A 55 2.57 -8.60 -3.59
CA ARG A 55 2.40 -9.59 -4.67
C ARG A 55 3.13 -9.19 -5.94
N ARG A 56 3.11 -7.91 -6.31
CA ARG A 56 3.85 -7.38 -7.47
C ARG A 56 5.35 -7.68 -7.38
N LEU A 57 5.95 -7.63 -6.19
CA LEU A 57 7.36 -7.97 -5.97
C LEU A 57 7.70 -9.42 -6.35
N TYR A 58 6.79 -10.36 -6.12
CA TYR A 58 7.04 -11.80 -6.33
C TYR A 58 6.57 -12.31 -7.69
N THR A 59 5.67 -11.61 -8.36
CA THR A 59 5.25 -11.98 -9.72
C THR A 59 6.27 -11.49 -10.74
N LYS A 60 7.04 -12.41 -11.36
CA LYS A 60 7.96 -12.18 -12.51
C LYS A 60 7.30 -11.60 -13.79
N ARG A 61 6.11 -11.01 -13.71
CA ARG A 61 5.43 -10.46 -14.89
C ARG A 61 6.18 -9.20 -15.33
N ARG A 62 6.64 -9.20 -16.59
CA ARG A 62 7.23 -8.04 -17.27
C ARG A 62 6.35 -6.83 -16.99
N VAL A 63 6.88 -5.88 -16.24
CA VAL A 63 6.25 -4.59 -16.01
C VAL A 63 6.14 -3.95 -17.39
N ASN A 64 4.91 -3.81 -17.91
CA ASN A 64 4.67 -2.81 -18.93
C ASN A 64 5.10 -1.48 -18.29
N LYS A 65 6.23 -0.92 -18.74
CA LYS A 65 6.93 0.25 -18.18
C LYS A 65 6.09 1.54 -18.11
N HIS A 66 4.81 1.48 -18.42
CA HIS A 66 3.85 2.58 -18.35
C HIS A 66 3.06 2.65 -17.04
N ILE A 67 3.43 1.91 -16.00
CA ILE A 67 2.72 1.96 -14.72
C ILE A 67 3.41 2.95 -13.79
N ASN A 68 2.83 4.15 -13.76
CA ASN A 68 2.82 5.17 -12.70
C ASN A 68 4.02 5.17 -11.72
N PRO A 69 4.93 6.17 -11.76
CA PRO A 69 6.08 6.27 -10.85
C PRO A 69 5.70 6.24 -9.36
N ASN A 70 4.44 6.59 -9.04
CA ASN A 70 3.87 6.56 -7.69
C ASN A 70 3.94 5.18 -7.01
N GLY A 71 4.05 4.08 -7.78
CA GLY A 71 4.12 2.72 -7.22
C GLY A 71 5.50 2.27 -6.73
N GLU A 72 6.55 3.09 -6.89
CA GLU A 72 7.92 2.69 -6.58
C GLU A 72 8.28 2.81 -5.09
N LEU A 73 7.76 3.82 -4.37
CA LEU A 73 8.15 4.06 -2.97
C LEU A 73 7.77 2.90 -2.04
N LEU A 74 6.47 2.57 -2.00
CA LEU A 74 5.98 1.48 -1.16
C LEU A 74 6.59 0.14 -1.56
N LEU A 75 6.79 -0.10 -2.86
CA LEU A 75 7.43 -1.31 -3.36
C LEU A 75 8.87 -1.45 -2.83
N ASN A 76 9.65 -0.38 -2.92
CA ASN A 76 11.04 -0.35 -2.43
C ASN A 76 11.11 -0.58 -0.92
N TYR A 77 10.22 0.07 -0.16
CA TYR A 77 10.11 -0.13 1.28
C TYR A 77 9.75 -1.58 1.64
N ILE A 78 8.68 -2.14 1.05
CA ILE A 78 8.27 -3.53 1.30
C ILE A 78 9.39 -4.53 0.97
N LYS A 79 10.13 -4.28 -0.10
CA LYS A 79 11.28 -5.10 -0.49
C LYS A 79 12.39 -5.06 0.56
N GLN A 80 12.67 -3.89 1.16
CA GLN A 80 13.65 -3.75 2.24
C GLN A 80 13.19 -4.50 3.50
N VAL A 81 11.96 -4.27 3.95
CA VAL A 81 11.38 -4.92 5.15
C VAL A 81 11.35 -6.45 4.99
N SER A 82 11.02 -6.95 3.79
CA SER A 82 10.96 -8.39 3.53
C SER A 82 12.33 -9.09 3.50
N LYS A 83 13.41 -8.33 3.28
CA LYS A 83 14.79 -8.86 3.35
C LYS A 83 15.33 -8.85 4.77
N ASN A 84 15.02 -7.82 5.55
CA ASN A 84 15.51 -7.65 6.91
C ASN A 84 14.81 -8.56 7.94
N GLY A 85 13.68 -9.18 7.59
CA GLY A 85 12.99 -10.16 8.42
C GLY A 85 13.44 -11.61 8.22
N LYS A 86 14.59 -11.84 7.58
CA LYS A 86 15.27 -13.14 7.48
C LYS A 86 16.55 -13.14 8.29
#